data_AF-A0A178E0W6-F1
#
_entry.id   AF-A0A178E0W6-F1
#
_cell.length_a   1.000
_cell.length_b   1.000
_cell.length_c   1.000
_cell.angle_alpha   90.00
_cell.angle_beta   90.00
_cell.angle_gamma   90.00
#
_symmetry.space_group_name_H-M   'P 1'
#
loop_
_entity.id
_entity.type
_entity.pdbx_description
1 polymer ?
#
loop_
_entity_poly.entity_id
_entity_poly.type
_entity_poly.pdbx_seq_one_letter_code
_entity_poly.pdbx_strand_id
1 'polypeptide(L)'
;MHTLWRMLTYFPVWDISFDVAFIFTIGSVIWVINAFFVWLPLVKPSTEFKNEILYGGGITAFIGATVFEIGSFLLMAEAINENRSGCFGWAVERALSHSEENGRIRKLEPSKEICIHHHVNKSNLVGKGGKNTQITIKDNTEGSGRSWSWWPSSEDLRAHYLHSLGFLASFSQLVGASIFWISGLTALPGIYDRMSHTITIIFYWTPQVLGGTGFIISGTLFMLETQSKWWKPAPRTLGWWIGAWNLIGGIGFTVCPAFGYSSKSWAQYQACLSTFWGSWAFLIGSAVQWYESLQKFPVEVERVSESEGVGQEVEKTRAST
;
A
#
# COMPACT_ATOMS: atom_id res chain seq x y z
N MET A 1 16.05 -8.48 -12.53
CA MET A 1 15.59 -8.01 -13.85
C MET A 1 14.19 -8.51 -14.21
N HIS A 2 13.83 -9.77 -13.94
CA HIS A 2 12.51 -10.32 -14.29
C HIS A 2 11.31 -9.51 -13.79
N THR A 3 11.29 -9.08 -12.52
CA THR A 3 10.17 -8.29 -11.97
C THR A 3 10.08 -6.88 -12.55
N LEU A 4 11.21 -6.22 -12.83
CA LEU A 4 11.21 -4.90 -13.49
C LEU A 4 10.64 -4.97 -14.90
N TRP A 5 10.94 -6.04 -15.64
CA TRP A 5 10.32 -6.27 -16.95
C TRP A 5 8.80 -6.44 -16.82
N ARG A 6 8.34 -7.17 -15.81
CA ARG A 6 6.91 -7.37 -15.56
C ARG A 6 6.16 -6.08 -15.21
N MET A 7 6.79 -5.13 -14.53
CA MET A 7 6.20 -3.79 -14.33
C MET A 7 5.87 -3.09 -15.65
N LEU A 8 6.57 -3.42 -16.74
CA LEU A 8 6.33 -2.83 -18.05
C LEU A 8 5.43 -3.68 -18.95
N THR A 9 5.31 -4.99 -18.70
CA THR A 9 4.65 -5.92 -19.64
C THR A 9 3.46 -6.69 -19.07
N TYR A 10 3.16 -6.57 -17.78
CA TYR A 10 2.11 -7.37 -17.14
C TYR A 10 1.29 -6.54 -16.15
N PHE A 11 -0.03 -6.50 -16.39
CA PHE A 11 -0.98 -5.67 -15.65
C PHE A 11 -2.14 -6.56 -15.14
N PRO A 12 -1.96 -7.25 -14.00
CA PRO A 12 -3.00 -8.11 -13.42
C PRO A 12 -4.09 -7.27 -12.74
N VAL A 13 -4.93 -6.61 -13.54
CA VAL A 13 -6.05 -5.73 -13.10
C VAL A 13 -7.17 -6.44 -12.32
N TRP A 14 -6.97 -7.70 -11.99
CA TRP A 14 -7.84 -8.52 -11.14
C TRP A 14 -7.26 -8.74 -9.74
N ASP A 15 -5.99 -8.38 -9.52
CA ASP A 15 -5.34 -8.41 -8.21
C ASP A 15 -5.46 -7.03 -7.58
N ILE A 16 -6.21 -6.94 -6.48
CA ILE A 16 -6.46 -5.68 -5.79
C ILE A 16 -5.18 -4.98 -5.30
N SER A 17 -4.16 -5.73 -4.89
CA SER A 17 -2.90 -5.13 -4.44
C SER A 17 -2.12 -4.54 -5.61
N PHE A 18 -2.28 -5.11 -6.80
CA PHE A 18 -1.76 -4.48 -8.02
C PHE A 18 -2.51 -3.17 -8.31
N ASP A 19 -3.85 -3.18 -8.28
CA ASP A 19 -4.67 -1.99 -8.57
C ASP A 19 -4.37 -0.85 -7.60
N VAL A 20 -4.29 -1.15 -6.29
CA VAL A 20 -3.90 -0.22 -5.23
C VAL A 20 -2.52 0.38 -5.54
N ALA A 21 -1.52 -0.45 -5.75
CA ALA A 21 -0.16 0.01 -5.99
C ALA A 21 -0.04 0.86 -7.28
N PHE A 22 -0.74 0.45 -8.33
CA PHE A 22 -0.73 1.13 -9.62
C PHE A 22 -1.41 2.50 -9.55
N ILE A 23 -2.58 2.59 -8.90
CA ILE A 23 -3.32 3.86 -8.72
C ILE A 23 -2.53 4.84 -7.86
N PHE A 24 -1.94 4.41 -6.75
CA PHE A 24 -1.07 5.29 -5.95
C PHE A 24 0.18 5.73 -6.71
N THR A 25 0.73 4.87 -7.59
CA THR A 25 1.85 5.25 -8.46
C THR A 25 1.45 6.34 -9.45
N ILE A 26 0.31 6.19 -10.14
CA ILE A 26 -0.22 7.21 -11.06
C ILE A 26 -0.49 8.52 -10.32
N GLY A 27 -1.15 8.44 -9.16
CA GLY A 27 -1.39 9.61 -8.32
C GLY A 27 -0.10 10.31 -7.93
N SER A 28 0.94 9.55 -7.57
CA SER A 28 2.23 10.11 -7.17
C SER A 28 2.95 10.80 -8.34
N VAL A 29 2.85 10.26 -9.56
CA VAL A 29 3.34 10.92 -10.78
C VAL A 29 2.62 12.26 -10.99
N ILE A 30 1.29 12.29 -10.82
CA ILE A 30 0.51 13.53 -10.92
C ILE A 30 0.95 14.56 -9.88
N TRP A 31 1.22 14.14 -8.64
CA TRP A 31 1.74 15.02 -7.60
C TRP A 31 3.16 15.52 -7.87
N VAL A 32 4.02 14.71 -8.48
CA VAL A 32 5.34 15.18 -8.95
C VAL A 32 5.17 16.26 -10.03
N ILE A 33 4.27 16.05 -11.00
CA ILE A 33 3.96 17.06 -12.03
C ILE A 33 3.41 18.34 -11.37
N ASN A 34 2.48 18.21 -10.42
CA ASN A 34 1.95 19.31 -9.63
C ASN A 34 3.07 20.10 -8.93
N ALA A 35 3.99 19.39 -8.28
CA ALA A 35 5.12 19.98 -7.59
C ALA A 35 6.01 20.80 -8.52
N PHE A 36 6.21 20.35 -9.76
CA PHE A 36 6.92 21.15 -10.76
C PHE A 36 6.16 22.44 -11.09
N PHE A 37 4.84 22.39 -11.31
CA PHE A 37 4.05 23.61 -11.58
C PHE A 37 4.10 24.63 -10.45
N VAL A 38 4.20 24.20 -9.18
CA VAL A 38 4.16 25.13 -8.04
C VAL A 38 5.54 25.55 -7.54
N TRP A 39 6.58 24.71 -7.69
CA TRP A 39 7.90 24.97 -7.14
C TRP A 39 8.94 25.40 -8.18
N LEU A 40 8.89 24.85 -9.41
CA LEU A 40 9.89 25.18 -10.44
C LEU A 40 9.91 26.68 -10.80
N PRO A 41 8.77 27.38 -10.93
CA PRO A 41 8.76 28.82 -11.15
C PRO A 41 9.47 29.62 -10.06
N LEU A 42 9.47 29.13 -8.81
CA LEU A 42 10.15 29.79 -7.69
C LEU A 42 11.68 29.65 -7.77
N VAL A 43 12.17 28.49 -8.23
CA VAL A 43 13.61 28.19 -8.33
C VAL A 43 14.20 28.76 -9.61
N LYS A 44 13.46 28.68 -10.71
CA LYS A 44 13.89 29.15 -12.02
C LYS A 44 12.77 29.96 -12.68
N PRO A 45 12.60 31.25 -12.30
CA PRO A 45 11.52 32.10 -12.82
C PRO A 45 11.46 32.21 -14.34
N SER A 46 12.58 31.97 -15.04
CA SER A 46 12.62 31.96 -16.50
C SER A 46 11.80 30.83 -17.16
N THR A 47 11.35 29.83 -16.40
CA THR A 47 10.49 28.77 -16.92
C THR A 47 9.01 29.07 -16.73
N GLU A 48 8.65 30.12 -15.97
CA GLU A 48 7.27 30.44 -15.64
C GLU A 48 6.49 30.83 -16.90
N PHE A 49 5.30 30.25 -17.07
CA PHE A 49 4.34 30.70 -18.08
C PHE A 49 3.03 31.18 -17.45
N LYS A 50 2.25 31.93 -18.24
CA LYS A 50 1.06 32.63 -17.76
C LYS A 50 0.07 31.66 -17.09
N ASN A 51 -0.25 31.95 -15.83
CA ASN A 51 -1.18 31.20 -14.98
C ASN A 51 -0.77 29.74 -14.72
N GLU A 52 0.52 29.41 -14.82
CA GLU A 52 1.06 28.07 -14.57
C GLU A 52 0.66 27.52 -13.20
N ILE A 53 0.87 28.29 -12.13
CA ILE A 53 0.54 27.85 -10.76
C ILE A 53 -0.97 27.67 -10.58
N LEU A 54 -1.77 28.62 -11.08
CA LEU A 54 -3.23 28.59 -10.90
C LEU A 54 -3.87 27.42 -11.64
N TYR A 55 -3.60 27.26 -12.95
CA TYR A 55 -4.21 26.18 -13.74
C TYR A 55 -3.44 24.88 -13.63
N GLY A 56 -2.13 24.89 -13.89
CA GLY A 56 -1.29 23.71 -13.81
C GLY A 56 -1.29 23.13 -12.41
N GLY A 57 -0.96 23.95 -11.40
CA GLY A 57 -1.00 23.56 -9.99
C GLY A 57 -2.41 23.19 -9.53
N GLY A 58 -3.41 24.06 -9.73
CA GLY A 58 -4.78 23.82 -9.26
C GLY A 58 -5.42 22.55 -9.84
N ILE A 59 -5.34 22.35 -11.16
CA ILE A 59 -5.97 21.19 -11.84
C ILE A 59 -5.26 19.89 -11.45
N THR A 60 -3.93 19.87 -11.45
CA THR A 60 -3.20 18.64 -11.10
C THR A 60 -3.36 18.29 -9.62
N ALA A 61 -3.49 19.27 -8.72
CA ALA A 61 -3.81 19.01 -7.31
C ALA A 61 -5.18 18.33 -7.16
N PHE A 62 -6.20 18.81 -7.88
CA PHE A 62 -7.53 18.19 -7.87
C PHE A 62 -7.52 16.75 -8.41
N ILE A 63 -6.88 16.53 -9.55
CA ILE A 63 -6.78 15.20 -10.16
C ILE A 63 -5.98 14.27 -9.23
N GLY A 64 -4.83 14.72 -8.72
CA GLY A 64 -3.99 13.96 -7.80
C GLY A 64 -4.73 13.56 -6.53
N ALA A 65 -5.45 14.50 -5.90
CA ALA A 65 -6.28 14.21 -4.74
C ALA A 65 -7.38 13.20 -5.04
N THR A 66 -8.04 13.30 -6.20
CA THR A 66 -9.10 12.37 -6.61
C THR A 66 -8.57 10.96 -6.86
N VAL A 67 -7.39 10.83 -7.49
CA VAL A 67 -6.74 9.54 -7.73
C VAL A 67 -6.34 8.88 -6.40
N PHE A 68 -5.79 9.65 -5.46
CA PHE A 68 -5.46 9.16 -4.11
C PHE A 68 -6.70 8.75 -3.31
N GLU A 69 -7.81 9.47 -3.46
CA GLU A 69 -9.08 9.08 -2.83
C GLU A 69 -9.55 7.71 -3.32
N ILE A 70 -9.59 7.52 -4.65
CA ILE A 70 -9.94 6.22 -5.26
C ILE A 70 -9.00 5.12 -4.78
N GLY A 71 -7.68 5.38 -4.77
CA GLY A 71 -6.69 4.43 -4.26
C GLY A 71 -6.92 4.08 -2.79
N SER A 72 -7.37 5.02 -1.98
CA SER A 72 -7.65 4.80 -0.55
C SER A 72 -8.90 3.95 -0.32
N PHE A 73 -9.93 4.07 -1.17
CA PHE A 73 -11.08 3.16 -1.16
C PHE A 73 -10.68 1.72 -1.52
N LEU A 74 -9.81 1.56 -2.53
CA LEU A 74 -9.30 0.24 -2.91
C LEU A 74 -8.42 -0.37 -1.83
N LEU A 75 -7.57 0.44 -1.20
CA LEU A 75 -6.72 0.04 -0.07
C LEU A 75 -7.54 -0.41 1.15
N MET A 76 -8.67 0.26 1.39
CA MET A 76 -9.64 -0.17 2.40
C MET A 76 -10.27 -1.52 2.03
N ALA A 77 -10.71 -1.66 0.78
CA ALA A 77 -11.29 -2.92 0.30
C ALA A 77 -10.28 -4.07 0.36
N GLU A 78 -8.99 -3.83 0.08
CA GLU A 78 -7.90 -4.79 0.25
C GLU A 78 -7.81 -5.25 1.71
N ALA A 79 -7.71 -4.32 2.66
CA ALA A 79 -7.61 -4.65 4.09
C ALA A 79 -8.81 -5.47 4.62
N ILE A 80 -10.02 -5.19 4.11
CA ILE A 80 -11.23 -5.94 4.47
C ILE A 80 -11.18 -7.37 3.92
N ASN A 81 -10.63 -7.56 2.71
CA ASN A 81 -10.61 -8.88 2.06
C ASN A 81 -9.38 -9.71 2.47
N GLU A 82 -8.29 -9.10 2.94
CA GLU A 82 -7.07 -9.78 3.39
C GLU A 82 -7.21 -10.38 4.80
N ASN A 83 -7.95 -9.72 5.70
CA ASN A 83 -8.07 -10.10 7.12
C ASN A 83 -8.90 -11.37 7.40
N ARG A 84 -9.44 -12.04 6.37
CA ARG A 84 -10.11 -13.36 6.52
C ARG A 84 -9.12 -14.54 6.49
N SER A 85 -7.81 -14.25 6.48
CA SER A 85 -6.70 -15.21 6.59
C SER A 85 -6.13 -15.31 8.03
N GLY A 86 -6.99 -15.38 9.05
CA GLY A 86 -6.79 -16.16 10.29
C GLY A 86 -5.50 -16.07 11.13
N CYS A 87 -4.72 -14.98 11.08
CA CYS A 87 -3.38 -15.02 11.70
C CYS A 87 -2.83 -13.69 12.26
N PHE A 88 -3.68 -12.77 12.71
CA PHE A 88 -3.30 -11.35 12.87
C PHE A 88 -3.42 -10.77 14.30
N GLY A 89 -3.14 -11.56 15.34
CA GLY A 89 -3.12 -11.09 16.75
C GLY A 89 -1.71 -10.92 17.36
N TRP A 90 -0.67 -11.44 16.71
CA TRP A 90 0.58 -11.80 17.39
C TRP A 90 1.48 -10.63 17.82
N ALA A 91 1.39 -9.46 17.17
CA ALA A 91 2.23 -8.32 17.52
C ALA A 91 1.73 -7.61 18.80
N VAL A 92 0.41 -7.50 18.97
CA VAL A 92 -0.24 -6.93 20.15
C VAL A 92 -0.32 -7.96 21.28
N GLU A 93 -0.66 -9.21 20.98
CA GLU A 93 -0.69 -10.29 21.97
C GLU A 93 0.70 -10.62 22.53
N ARG A 94 1.78 -10.48 21.74
CA ARG A 94 3.15 -10.60 22.26
C ARG A 94 3.53 -9.42 23.16
N ALA A 95 3.06 -8.20 22.86
CA ALA A 95 3.29 -7.04 23.72
C ALA A 95 2.51 -7.12 25.04
N LEU A 96 1.30 -7.68 25.01
CA LEU A 96 0.44 -7.86 26.20
C LEU A 96 0.82 -9.10 27.04
N SER A 97 1.25 -10.20 26.41
CA SER A 97 1.72 -11.41 27.11
C SER A 97 3.04 -11.25 27.84
N HIS A 98 3.75 -10.13 27.64
CA HIS A 98 4.89 -9.74 28.47
C HIS A 98 4.49 -9.12 29.82
N SER A 99 3.19 -8.96 30.10
CA SER A 99 2.70 -8.35 31.35
C SER A 99 2.11 -9.35 32.36
N GLU A 100 2.05 -10.65 32.05
CA GLU A 100 1.55 -11.67 33.00
C GLU A 100 2.60 -12.75 33.24
N GLU A 101 3.52 -12.42 34.14
CA GLU A 101 4.42 -13.38 34.77
C GLU A 101 3.67 -14.10 35.90
N ASN A 102 3.08 -15.26 35.60
CA ASN A 102 3.13 -16.45 36.49
C ASN A 102 2.34 -17.65 35.93
N GLY A 103 3.08 -18.66 35.47
CA GLY A 103 2.68 -20.05 35.60
C GLY A 103 1.85 -20.66 34.46
N ARG A 104 2.58 -21.29 33.52
CA ARG A 104 2.12 -22.24 32.47
C ARG A 104 1.43 -21.64 31.24
N ILE A 105 2.24 -21.32 30.22
CA ILE A 105 1.74 -20.98 28.88
C ILE A 105 2.19 -22.06 27.89
N ARG A 106 1.21 -22.72 27.25
CA ARG A 106 1.43 -23.52 26.03
C ARG A 106 1.94 -22.57 24.95
N LYS A 107 3.18 -22.79 24.48
CA LYS A 107 3.74 -22.10 23.32
C LYS A 107 2.94 -22.50 22.08
N LEU A 108 1.90 -21.74 21.76
CA LEU A 108 1.20 -21.87 20.48
C LEU A 108 2.14 -21.36 19.39
N GLU A 109 2.75 -22.29 18.68
CA GLU A 109 3.60 -22.01 17.53
C GLU A 109 2.71 -22.10 16.27
N PRO A 110 2.67 -21.06 15.42
CA PRO A 110 1.81 -21.08 14.25
C PRO A 110 2.32 -22.12 13.25
N SER A 111 1.40 -22.92 12.68
CA SER A 111 1.77 -23.75 11.53
C SER A 111 2.14 -22.83 10.37
N LYS A 112 3.35 -23.00 9.83
CA LYS A 112 3.83 -22.23 8.68
C LYS A 112 3.04 -22.51 7.40
N GLU A 113 2.17 -23.51 7.43
CA GLU A 113 1.44 -24.06 6.29
C GLU A 113 0.05 -23.41 6.12
N ILE A 114 -0.53 -22.81 7.17
CA ILE A 114 -1.90 -22.25 7.13
C ILE A 114 -1.89 -20.70 7.06
N CYS A 115 -0.75 -20.07 7.32
CA CYS A 115 -0.64 -18.64 7.56
C CYS A 115 -0.01 -17.92 6.34
N ILE A 116 -0.79 -17.79 5.25
CA ILE A 116 -0.36 -17.14 4.00
C ILE A 116 -0.47 -15.62 4.18
N HIS A 117 0.60 -14.95 4.60
CA HIS A 117 0.65 -13.48 4.63
C HIS A 117 1.62 -12.95 3.58
N HIS A 118 1.25 -11.83 2.97
CA HIS A 118 1.94 -11.20 1.84
C HIS A 118 3.34 -10.64 2.17
N HIS A 119 3.75 -10.63 3.44
CA HIS A 119 5.03 -10.04 3.88
C HIS A 119 6.12 -11.04 4.30
N VAL A 120 6.00 -12.34 3.98
CA VAL A 120 7.05 -13.35 4.26
C VAL A 120 8.15 -13.38 3.20
N ASN A 121 8.46 -12.29 2.51
CA ASN A 121 9.69 -12.30 1.70
C ASN A 121 10.93 -12.03 2.57
N LYS A 122 11.20 -12.92 3.53
CA LYS A 122 12.46 -12.97 4.26
C LYS A 122 13.44 -13.82 3.46
N SER A 123 14.10 -13.18 2.50
CA SER A 123 15.29 -13.66 1.79
C SER A 123 15.16 -14.96 0.98
N ASN A 124 15.07 -14.84 -0.34
CA ASN A 124 15.53 -15.89 -1.26
C ASN A 124 16.76 -15.39 -2.03
N LEU A 125 17.93 -15.72 -1.47
CA LEU A 125 19.22 -15.68 -2.16
C LEU A 125 19.90 -17.02 -1.83
N VAL A 126 20.09 -17.83 -2.88
CA VAL A 126 20.64 -19.20 -2.90
C VAL A 126 19.61 -20.32 -2.75
N GLY A 127 19.34 -20.99 -3.88
CA GLY A 127 18.53 -22.21 -3.93
C GLY A 127 19.20 -23.41 -3.27
N LYS A 128 18.37 -24.23 -2.63
CA LYS A 128 18.64 -25.65 -2.33
C LYS A 128 17.31 -26.38 -2.24
N GLY A 129 17.17 -27.44 -3.04
CA GLY A 129 15.95 -28.25 -3.15
C GLY A 129 15.56 -28.91 -1.83
N GLY A 130 14.27 -28.79 -1.48
CA GLY A 130 13.63 -29.51 -0.39
C GLY A 130 12.88 -30.72 -0.93
N LYS A 131 13.06 -31.88 -0.29
CA LYS A 131 12.55 -33.19 -0.66
C LYS A 131 11.03 -33.30 -0.52
N ASN A 132 10.41 -34.05 -1.43
CA ASN A 132 9.00 -34.47 -1.41
C ASN A 132 8.61 -35.13 -0.07
N THR A 133 7.64 -34.52 0.62
CA THR A 133 6.80 -35.22 1.61
C THR A 133 5.37 -35.12 1.10
N GLN A 134 4.85 -36.20 0.52
CA GLN A 134 3.42 -36.33 0.25
C GLN A 134 2.68 -36.48 1.58
N ILE A 135 1.85 -35.50 1.93
CA ILE A 135 0.84 -35.63 2.99
C ILE A 135 -0.52 -35.67 2.30
N THR A 136 -1.18 -36.82 2.37
CA THR A 136 -2.57 -37.00 1.95
C THR A 136 -3.47 -36.14 2.84
N ILE A 137 -3.94 -35.00 2.32
CA ILE A 137 -4.97 -34.19 2.97
C ILE A 137 -6.32 -34.86 2.69
N LYS A 138 -6.99 -35.36 3.73
CA LYS A 138 -8.43 -35.61 3.68
C LYS A 138 -9.13 -34.25 3.69
N ASP A 139 -9.52 -33.78 2.52
CA ASP A 139 -10.43 -32.65 2.35
C ASP A 139 -11.80 -33.02 2.89
N ASN A 140 -12.09 -32.59 4.12
CA ASN A 140 -13.44 -32.49 4.66
C ASN A 140 -13.69 -31.03 5.04
N THR A 141 -13.65 -30.15 4.05
CA THR A 141 -14.39 -28.89 4.12
C THR A 141 -14.87 -28.57 2.71
N GLU A 142 -16.17 -28.70 2.54
CA GLU A 142 -16.90 -28.21 1.37
C GLU A 142 -16.46 -26.78 1.06
N GLY A 143 -16.04 -26.56 -0.18
CA GLY A 143 -15.63 -25.24 -0.66
C GLY A 143 -16.80 -24.26 -0.62
N SER A 144 -16.84 -23.41 0.42
CA SER A 144 -17.53 -22.14 0.27
C SER A 144 -16.62 -21.22 -0.55
N GLY A 145 -17.05 -20.94 -1.78
CA GLY A 145 -16.39 -19.97 -2.64
C GLY A 145 -16.29 -18.64 -1.87
N ARG A 146 -15.07 -18.16 -1.68
CA ARG A 146 -14.79 -16.89 -0.97
C ARG A 146 -15.49 -15.76 -1.73
N SER A 147 -16.52 -15.17 -1.14
CA SER A 147 -17.25 -14.05 -1.74
C SER A 147 -16.58 -12.72 -1.37
N TRP A 148 -16.36 -11.90 -2.40
CA TRP A 148 -15.88 -10.53 -2.28
C TRP A 148 -16.82 -9.71 -1.37
N SER A 149 -16.24 -8.90 -0.48
CA SER A 149 -16.98 -8.08 0.46
C SER A 149 -16.53 -6.62 0.41
N TRP A 150 -17.50 -5.71 0.30
CA TRP A 150 -17.24 -4.26 0.30
C TRP A 150 -17.26 -3.64 1.70
N TRP A 151 -17.87 -4.30 2.68
CA TRP A 151 -18.10 -3.76 4.02
C TRP A 151 -17.83 -4.81 5.10
N PRO A 152 -17.14 -4.48 6.20
CA PRO A 152 -16.95 -5.41 7.31
C PRO A 152 -18.27 -5.64 8.06
N SER A 153 -18.46 -6.86 8.59
CA SER A 153 -19.58 -7.13 9.50
C SER A 153 -19.34 -6.44 10.86
N SER A 154 -20.39 -6.02 11.56
CA SER A 154 -20.27 -5.31 12.84
C SER A 154 -19.55 -6.11 13.93
N GLU A 155 -19.66 -7.44 13.88
CA GLU A 155 -19.02 -8.38 14.81
C GLU A 155 -17.52 -8.52 14.49
N ASP A 156 -17.16 -8.66 13.21
CA ASP A 156 -15.76 -8.70 12.77
C ASP A 156 -15.04 -7.37 13.02
N LEU A 157 -15.76 -6.24 12.87
CA LEU A 157 -15.24 -4.88 13.07
C LEU A 157 -14.72 -4.69 14.49
N ARG A 158 -15.52 -5.06 15.49
CA ARG A 158 -15.17 -4.88 16.90
C ARG A 158 -14.13 -5.89 17.39
N ALA A 159 -14.21 -7.13 16.92
CA ALA A 159 -13.33 -8.19 17.41
C ALA A 159 -11.93 -8.15 16.77
N HIS A 160 -11.83 -7.90 15.46
CA HIS A 160 -10.59 -8.13 14.71
C HIS A 160 -10.03 -6.87 14.02
N TYR A 161 -10.87 -6.06 13.37
CA TYR A 161 -10.38 -4.96 12.53
C TYR A 161 -9.76 -3.80 13.31
N LEU A 162 -10.29 -3.47 14.50
CA LEU A 162 -9.74 -2.41 15.34
C LEU A 162 -8.33 -2.71 15.90
N HIS A 163 -7.89 -3.97 15.84
CA HIS A 163 -6.57 -4.41 16.33
C HIS A 163 -5.58 -4.72 15.20
N SER A 164 -6.03 -4.71 13.93
CA SER A 164 -5.16 -4.92 12.77
C SER A 164 -4.50 -3.61 12.36
N LEU A 165 -3.16 -3.59 12.36
CA LEU A 165 -2.38 -2.41 11.97
C LEU A 165 -2.64 -2.05 10.50
N GLY A 166 -2.69 -3.03 9.59
CA GLY A 166 -3.03 -2.80 8.19
C GLY A 166 -4.42 -2.19 7.98
N PHE A 167 -5.44 -2.69 8.68
CA PHE A 167 -6.79 -2.08 8.61
C PHE A 167 -6.80 -0.65 9.14
N LEU A 168 -6.18 -0.40 10.31
CA LEU A 168 -6.13 0.94 10.89
C LEU A 168 -5.32 1.90 10.01
N ALA A 169 -4.27 1.41 9.35
CA ALA A 169 -3.48 2.16 8.39
C ALA A 169 -4.31 2.53 7.15
N SER A 170 -5.04 1.58 6.56
CA SER A 170 -5.95 1.83 5.43
C SER A 170 -7.09 2.77 5.81
N PHE A 171 -7.64 2.65 7.02
CA PHE A 171 -8.69 3.54 7.53
C PHE A 171 -8.20 4.97 7.71
N SER A 172 -7.05 5.14 8.35
CA SER A 172 -6.42 6.45 8.50
C SER A 172 -6.09 7.08 7.14
N GLN A 173 -5.65 6.28 6.17
CA GLN A 173 -5.38 6.73 4.81
C GLN A 173 -6.66 7.24 4.13
N LEU A 174 -7.76 6.47 4.19
CA LEU A 174 -9.04 6.84 3.60
C LEU A 174 -9.60 8.13 4.23
N VAL A 175 -9.65 8.22 5.56
CA VAL A 175 -10.11 9.45 6.24
C VAL A 175 -9.20 10.63 5.88
N GLY A 176 -7.88 10.43 5.86
CA GLY A 176 -6.93 11.46 5.47
C GLY A 176 -7.15 11.95 4.04
N ALA A 177 -7.34 11.03 3.10
CA ALA A 177 -7.56 11.34 1.69
C ALA A 177 -8.88 12.09 1.48
N SER A 178 -9.96 11.67 2.14
CA SER A 178 -11.28 12.32 1.98
C SER A 178 -11.26 13.76 2.50
N ILE A 179 -10.56 14.01 3.61
CA ILE A 179 -10.39 15.37 4.15
C ILE A 179 -9.49 16.19 3.21
N PHE A 180 -8.36 15.64 2.77
CA PHE A 180 -7.44 16.30 1.85
C PHE A 180 -8.14 16.67 0.52
N TRP A 181 -9.06 15.83 0.05
CA TRP A 181 -9.78 16.00 -1.21
C TRP A 181 -10.55 17.33 -1.27
N ILE A 182 -11.07 17.82 -0.14
CA ILE A 182 -11.72 19.14 -0.04
C ILE A 182 -10.78 20.25 -0.53
N SER A 183 -9.50 20.16 -0.18
CA SER A 183 -8.49 21.12 -0.60
C SER A 183 -8.11 20.95 -2.07
N GLY A 184 -8.06 19.71 -2.57
CA GLY A 184 -7.91 19.44 -4.00
C GLY A 184 -9.04 20.09 -4.81
N LEU A 185 -10.29 19.97 -4.37
CA LEU A 185 -11.44 20.60 -5.01
C LEU A 185 -11.33 22.13 -5.01
N THR A 186 -10.98 22.72 -3.86
CA THR A 186 -10.85 24.17 -3.75
C THR A 186 -9.61 24.75 -4.42
N ALA A 187 -8.66 23.91 -4.82
CA ALA A 187 -7.50 24.30 -5.63
C ALA A 187 -7.86 24.66 -7.09
N LEU A 188 -9.06 24.27 -7.56
CA LEU A 188 -9.44 24.48 -8.95
C LEU A 188 -9.53 25.97 -9.32
N PRO A 189 -9.09 26.35 -10.54
CA PRO A 189 -9.37 27.66 -11.10
C PRO A 189 -10.87 27.95 -11.15
N GLY A 190 -11.25 29.19 -10.84
CA GLY A 190 -12.63 29.64 -10.67
C GLY A 190 -13.14 29.53 -9.23
N ILE A 191 -12.58 28.61 -8.43
CA ILE A 191 -12.85 28.51 -6.99
C ILE A 191 -11.74 29.26 -6.24
N TYR A 192 -10.49 28.82 -6.41
CA TYR A 192 -9.34 29.31 -5.65
C TYR A 192 -9.15 30.83 -5.73
N ASP A 193 -9.19 31.39 -6.95
CA ASP A 193 -9.02 32.81 -7.23
C ASP A 193 -10.18 33.70 -6.73
N ARG A 194 -11.29 33.10 -6.32
CA ARG A 194 -12.47 33.82 -5.79
C ARG A 194 -12.63 33.68 -4.29
N MET A 195 -11.84 32.85 -3.63
CA MET A 195 -11.91 32.67 -2.19
C MET A 195 -11.30 33.86 -1.45
N SER A 196 -11.96 34.32 -0.39
CA SER A 196 -11.32 35.22 0.56
C SER A 196 -10.20 34.51 1.33
N HIS A 197 -9.32 35.27 1.96
CA HIS A 197 -8.22 34.72 2.76
C HIS A 197 -8.71 33.74 3.84
N THR A 198 -9.79 34.09 4.56
CA THR A 198 -10.39 33.23 5.60
C THR A 198 -10.92 31.91 5.03
N ILE A 199 -11.59 31.96 3.88
CA ILE A 199 -12.11 30.77 3.21
C ILE A 199 -10.96 29.87 2.71
N THR A 200 -9.88 30.47 2.22
CA THR A 200 -8.66 29.75 1.81
C THR A 200 -8.03 29.02 3.00
N ILE A 201 -7.94 29.66 4.17
CA ILE A 201 -7.45 29.01 5.41
C ILE A 201 -8.31 27.79 5.75
N ILE A 202 -9.64 27.95 5.74
CA ILE A 202 -10.56 26.91 6.23
C ILE A 202 -10.69 25.73 5.27
N PHE A 203 -10.82 25.99 3.97
CA PHE A 203 -11.15 24.94 2.99
C PHE A 203 -9.95 24.48 2.15
N TYR A 204 -8.93 25.31 2.01
CA TYR A 204 -7.73 24.95 1.26
C TYR A 204 -6.57 24.55 2.16
N TRP A 205 -6.19 25.32 3.18
CA TRP A 205 -5.01 24.97 3.99
C TRP A 205 -5.30 23.96 5.10
N THR A 206 -6.37 24.15 5.85
CA THR A 206 -6.71 23.31 7.02
C THR A 206 -6.95 21.85 6.66
N PRO A 207 -7.72 21.50 5.60
CA PRO A 207 -7.98 20.10 5.28
C PRO A 207 -6.73 19.40 4.74
N GLN A 208 -5.79 20.10 4.10
CA GLN A 208 -4.49 19.50 3.74
C GLN A 208 -3.66 19.12 4.97
N VAL A 209 -3.62 19.96 6.01
CA VAL A 209 -2.90 19.63 7.26
C VAL A 209 -3.53 18.40 7.90
N LEU A 210 -4.86 18.41 8.09
CA LEU A 210 -5.59 17.30 8.71
C LEU A 210 -5.47 16.02 7.88
N GLY A 211 -5.66 16.10 6.57
CA GLY A 211 -5.52 14.97 5.66
C GLY A 211 -4.10 14.40 5.68
N GLY A 212 -3.09 15.26 5.65
CA GLY A 212 -1.68 14.87 5.76
C GLY A 212 -1.37 14.15 7.07
N THR A 213 -1.98 14.54 8.20
CA THR A 213 -1.80 13.79 9.46
C THR A 213 -2.33 12.36 9.35
N GLY A 214 -3.42 12.13 8.60
CA GLY A 214 -3.93 10.79 8.29
C GLY A 214 -2.92 9.96 7.49
N PHE A 215 -2.21 10.58 6.55
CA PHE A 215 -1.14 9.93 5.76
C PHE A 215 0.08 9.57 6.63
N ILE A 216 0.46 10.44 7.56
CA ILE A 216 1.54 10.19 8.53
C ILE A 216 1.19 8.99 9.41
N ILE A 217 -0.03 8.95 9.95
CA ILE A 217 -0.51 7.85 10.78
C ILE A 217 -0.52 6.55 9.95
N SER A 218 -1.07 6.58 8.73
CA SER A 218 -1.12 5.43 7.84
C SER A 218 0.28 4.88 7.53
N GLY A 219 1.20 5.72 7.06
CA GLY A 219 2.57 5.33 6.75
C GLY A 219 3.32 4.77 7.97
N THR A 220 3.09 5.37 9.15
CA THR A 220 3.65 4.87 10.42
C THR A 220 3.12 3.47 10.74
N LEU A 221 1.81 3.25 10.62
CA LEU A 221 1.19 1.96 10.95
C LEU A 221 1.64 0.85 9.99
N PHE A 222 1.67 1.10 8.68
CA PHE A 222 2.22 0.14 7.70
C PHE A 222 3.72 -0.15 7.93
N MET A 223 4.50 0.88 8.30
CA MET A 223 5.91 0.68 8.66
C MET A 223 6.05 -0.13 9.95
N LEU A 224 5.17 0.05 10.94
CA LEU A 224 5.17 -0.72 12.19
C LEU A 224 4.71 -2.16 12.00
N GLU A 225 3.79 -2.41 11.09
CA GLU A 225 3.28 -3.74 10.76
C GLU A 225 4.37 -4.67 10.22
N THR A 226 5.35 -4.13 9.50
CA THR A 226 6.40 -4.91 8.84
C THR A 226 7.61 -5.21 9.76
N GLN A 227 7.64 -4.66 10.98
CA GLN A 227 8.74 -4.82 11.92
C GLN A 227 8.36 -5.61 13.18
N SER A 228 9.34 -6.34 13.73
CA SER A 228 9.09 -7.23 14.88
C SER A 228 8.84 -6.50 16.20
N LYS A 229 9.39 -5.28 16.33
CA LYS A 229 9.31 -4.42 17.51
C LYS A 229 9.27 -3.00 17.00
N TRP A 230 8.51 -2.12 17.64
CA TRP A 230 8.31 -0.73 17.22
C TRP A 230 9.61 0.09 17.05
N TRP A 231 10.67 -0.26 17.78
CA TRP A 231 11.96 0.43 17.75
C TRP A 231 13.01 -0.25 16.86
N LYS A 232 12.70 -1.39 16.24
CA LYS A 232 13.68 -2.19 15.48
C LYS A 232 13.27 -2.23 14.00
N PRO A 233 13.81 -1.30 13.18
CA PRO A 233 13.57 -1.26 11.74
C PRO A 233 13.78 -2.60 11.04
N ALA A 234 13.01 -2.83 9.97
CA ALA A 234 13.07 -4.03 9.13
C ALA A 234 13.53 -3.69 7.70
N PRO A 235 14.77 -3.18 7.48
CA PRO A 235 15.22 -2.67 6.18
C PRO A 235 15.37 -3.75 5.09
N ARG A 236 15.22 -5.03 5.45
CA ARG A 236 15.25 -6.18 4.53
C ARG A 236 13.87 -6.50 3.94
N THR A 237 12.81 -5.86 4.42
CA THR A 237 11.43 -6.08 3.96
C THR A 237 11.02 -4.92 3.05
N LEU A 238 10.44 -5.22 1.89
CA LEU A 238 9.96 -4.20 0.96
C LEU A 238 8.83 -3.36 1.56
N GLY A 239 7.81 -4.00 2.16
CA GLY A 239 6.78 -3.34 2.97
C GLY A 239 7.29 -2.27 3.94
N TRP A 240 8.45 -2.48 4.58
CA TRP A 240 9.01 -1.49 5.51
C TRP A 240 9.41 -0.20 4.78
N TRP A 241 10.04 -0.32 3.60
CA TRP A 241 10.41 0.83 2.77
C TRP A 241 9.18 1.53 2.18
N ILE A 242 8.14 0.77 1.82
CA ILE A 242 6.86 1.34 1.35
C ILE A 242 6.27 2.23 2.45
N GLY A 243 6.12 1.71 3.66
CA GLY A 243 5.64 2.47 4.82
C GLY A 243 6.53 3.67 5.16
N ALA A 244 7.85 3.50 5.14
CA ALA A 244 8.79 4.58 5.45
C ALA A 244 8.73 5.73 4.44
N TRP A 245 8.69 5.43 3.13
CA TRP A 245 8.58 6.47 2.10
C TRP A 245 7.21 7.14 2.10
N ASN A 246 6.12 6.40 2.37
CA ASN A 246 4.79 6.99 2.52
C ASN A 246 4.71 7.88 3.77
N LEU A 247 5.38 7.52 4.87
CA LEU A 247 5.50 8.37 6.05
C LEU A 247 6.23 9.68 5.72
N ILE A 248 7.37 9.60 5.03
CA ILE A 248 8.11 10.78 4.56
C ILE A 248 7.20 11.63 3.67
N GLY A 249 6.55 11.04 2.67
CA GLY A 249 5.58 11.73 1.81
C GLY A 249 4.48 12.45 2.60
N GLY A 250 3.88 11.75 3.58
CA GLY A 250 2.86 12.30 4.47
C GLY A 250 3.37 13.52 5.25
N ILE A 251 4.59 13.47 5.79
CA ILE A 251 5.22 14.61 6.47
C ILE A 251 5.33 15.81 5.53
N GLY A 252 5.76 15.60 4.27
CA GLY A 252 5.89 16.68 3.29
C GLY A 252 4.54 17.35 2.98
N PHE A 253 3.50 16.53 2.81
CA PHE A 253 2.14 17.00 2.55
C PHE A 253 1.43 17.60 3.76
N THR A 254 1.88 17.32 5.00
CA THR A 254 1.44 18.04 6.20
C THR A 254 2.18 19.35 6.40
N VAL A 255 3.49 19.36 6.15
CA VAL A 255 4.35 20.55 6.35
C VAL A 255 4.08 21.62 5.30
N CYS A 256 3.82 21.23 4.05
CA CYS A 256 3.45 22.16 2.99
C CYS A 256 2.34 23.15 3.39
N PRO A 257 1.12 22.68 3.74
CA PRO A 257 0.03 23.56 4.12
C PRO A 257 0.25 24.24 5.49
N ALA A 258 1.09 23.66 6.38
CA ALA A 258 1.46 24.32 7.62
C ALA A 258 2.24 25.62 7.37
N PHE A 259 3.08 25.68 6.33
CA PHE A 259 3.69 26.93 5.87
C PHE A 259 2.72 27.80 5.07
N GLY A 260 1.73 27.20 4.40
CA GLY A 260 0.72 27.87 3.59
C GLY A 260 -0.09 28.95 4.31
N TYR A 261 -0.23 28.87 5.63
CA TYR A 261 -0.90 29.91 6.44
C TYR A 261 -0.17 31.26 6.44
N SER A 262 1.12 31.29 6.11
CA SER A 262 1.90 32.53 6.08
C SER A 262 2.11 33.00 4.64
N SER A 263 1.71 34.25 4.34
CA SER A 263 1.96 34.88 3.04
C SER A 263 3.42 35.33 2.81
N LYS A 264 4.32 35.07 3.77
CA LYS A 264 5.75 35.43 3.63
C LYS A 264 6.39 34.59 2.53
N SER A 265 7.23 35.22 1.71
CA SER A 265 7.89 34.57 0.56
C SER A 265 8.67 33.31 0.92
N TRP A 266 9.44 33.34 2.02
CA TRP A 266 10.20 32.16 2.48
C TRP A 266 9.28 31.00 2.90
N ALA A 267 8.11 31.29 3.46
CA ALA A 267 7.15 30.26 3.88
C ALA A 267 6.48 29.64 2.67
N GLN A 268 6.06 30.45 1.69
CA GLN A 268 5.51 29.96 0.42
C GLN A 268 6.53 29.10 -0.35
N TYR A 269 7.81 29.50 -0.35
CA TYR A 269 8.87 28.66 -0.91
C TYR A 269 8.99 27.30 -0.21
N GLN A 270 8.97 27.28 1.13
CA GLN A 270 9.02 26.02 1.89
C GLN A 270 7.77 25.18 1.71
N ALA A 271 6.60 25.80 1.52
CA ALA A 271 5.36 25.10 1.20
C ALA A 271 5.52 24.31 -0.12
N CYS A 272 5.87 25.00 -1.20
CA CYS A 272 6.08 24.40 -2.52
C CYS A 272 7.21 23.36 -2.53
N LEU A 273 8.32 23.64 -1.84
CA LEU A 273 9.43 22.68 -1.69
C LEU A 273 8.99 21.42 -0.94
N SER A 274 8.12 21.57 0.06
CA SER A 274 7.59 20.44 0.83
C SER A 274 6.68 19.55 0.00
N THR A 275 5.83 20.14 -0.85
CA THR A 275 5.10 19.38 -1.87
C THR A 275 6.05 18.63 -2.78
N PHE A 276 7.16 19.25 -3.20
CA PHE A 276 8.12 18.62 -4.11
C PHE A 276 8.76 17.36 -3.54
N TRP A 277 9.46 17.46 -2.41
CA TRP A 277 10.12 16.27 -1.85
C TRP A 277 9.10 15.24 -1.34
N GLY A 278 7.94 15.69 -0.83
CA GLY A 278 6.86 14.80 -0.40
C GLY A 278 6.30 13.97 -1.56
N SER A 279 6.14 14.59 -2.73
CA SER A 279 5.62 13.90 -3.94
C SER A 279 6.58 12.83 -4.44
N TRP A 280 7.89 13.14 -4.44
CA TRP A 280 8.91 12.16 -4.78
C TRP A 280 8.98 11.01 -3.78
N ALA A 281 8.80 11.27 -2.48
CA ALA A 281 8.74 10.22 -1.48
C ALA A 281 7.55 9.28 -1.71
N PHE A 282 6.34 9.80 -1.95
CA PHE A 282 5.20 8.97 -2.33
C PHE A 282 5.43 8.18 -3.62
N LEU A 283 6.09 8.78 -4.63
CA LEU A 283 6.43 8.08 -5.86
C LEU A 283 7.39 6.91 -5.64
N ILE A 284 8.41 7.08 -4.80
CA ILE A 284 9.32 6.00 -4.46
C ILE A 284 8.58 4.90 -3.69
N GLY A 285 7.77 5.26 -2.69
CA GLY A 285 6.98 4.30 -1.90
C GLY A 285 6.03 3.48 -2.76
N SER A 286 5.24 4.15 -3.61
CA SER A 286 4.27 3.50 -4.51
C SER A 286 4.95 2.67 -5.61
N ALA A 287 6.09 3.10 -6.15
CA ALA A 287 6.84 2.30 -7.11
C ALA A 287 7.39 1.00 -6.49
N VAL A 288 7.84 1.05 -5.23
CA VAL A 288 8.25 -0.15 -4.48
C VAL A 288 7.04 -1.04 -4.19
N GLN A 289 5.88 -0.47 -3.86
CA GLN A 289 4.62 -1.20 -3.67
C GLN A 289 4.18 -1.91 -4.95
N TRP A 290 4.33 -1.25 -6.10
CA TRP A 290 4.03 -1.84 -7.40
C TRP A 290 4.98 -2.98 -7.75
N TYR A 291 6.27 -2.82 -7.44
CA TYR A 291 7.24 -3.89 -7.57
C TYR A 291 6.90 -5.10 -6.68
N GLU A 292 6.48 -4.86 -5.42
CA GLU A 292 6.10 -5.89 -4.46
C GLU A 292 4.84 -6.65 -4.92
N SER A 293 3.80 -5.96 -5.39
CA SER A 293 2.54 -6.60 -5.83
C SER A 293 2.73 -7.59 -6.98
N LEU A 294 3.74 -7.38 -7.83
CA LEU A 294 4.07 -8.30 -8.93
C LEU A 294 4.89 -9.51 -8.49
N GLN A 295 5.56 -9.48 -7.33
CA GLN A 295 6.31 -10.64 -6.83
C GLN A 295 5.42 -11.82 -6.45
N LYS A 296 4.12 -11.60 -6.23
CA LYS A 296 3.11 -12.62 -5.90
C LYS A 296 2.97 -13.76 -6.91
N PHE A 297 3.40 -13.55 -8.16
CA PHE A 297 3.26 -14.55 -9.23
C PHE A 297 4.63 -15.10 -9.67
N PRO A 298 5.31 -15.94 -8.87
CA PRO A 298 6.37 -16.77 -9.42
C PRO A 298 5.72 -17.76 -10.39
N VAL A 299 5.91 -17.56 -11.69
CA VAL A 299 5.49 -18.54 -12.70
C VAL A 299 6.41 -19.75 -12.56
N GLU A 300 5.94 -20.80 -11.89
CA GLU A 300 6.51 -22.13 -12.09
C GLU A 300 6.11 -22.57 -13.50
N VAL A 301 7.00 -22.35 -14.46
CA VAL A 301 6.91 -23.03 -15.75
C VAL A 301 7.34 -24.47 -15.50
N GLU A 302 6.42 -25.33 -15.07
CA GLU A 302 6.63 -26.76 -15.19
C GLU A 302 6.81 -27.07 -16.68
N ARG A 303 8.05 -27.37 -17.07
CA ARG A 303 8.30 -28.09 -18.31
C ARG A 303 7.74 -29.48 -18.10
N VAL A 304 6.56 -29.74 -18.65
CA VAL A 304 6.09 -31.11 -18.86
C VAL A 304 7.09 -31.77 -19.79
N SER A 305 8.00 -32.56 -19.24
CA SER A 305 8.78 -33.50 -20.02
C SER A 305 7.85 -34.62 -20.45
N GLU A 306 7.35 -34.57 -21.68
CA GLU A 306 6.86 -35.75 -22.38
C GLU A 306 8.02 -36.72 -22.56
N SER A 307 8.14 -37.68 -21.66
CA SER A 307 8.91 -38.89 -21.92
C SER A 307 8.30 -40.06 -21.14
N GLU A 308 7.74 -40.98 -21.94
CA GLU A 308 7.64 -42.42 -21.70
C GLU A 308 6.46 -42.94 -20.87
N GLY A 309 5.45 -43.42 -21.62
CA GLY A 309 4.37 -44.26 -21.11
C GLY A 309 3.49 -44.84 -22.23
N VAL A 310 4.06 -45.16 -23.39
CA VAL A 310 3.36 -45.91 -24.44
C VAL A 310 3.57 -47.40 -24.22
N GLY A 311 2.48 -48.10 -23.87
CA GLY A 311 2.21 -49.48 -24.27
C GLY A 311 2.96 -50.60 -23.56
N GLN A 312 2.26 -51.35 -22.70
CA GLN A 312 1.82 -52.72 -23.00
C GLN A 312 1.25 -53.37 -21.73
N GLU A 313 -0.07 -53.35 -21.64
CA GLU A 313 -0.83 -54.43 -21.01
C GLU A 313 -1.17 -55.44 -22.12
N VAL A 314 -1.31 -56.72 -21.76
CA VAL A 314 -1.70 -57.92 -22.55
C VAL A 314 -0.54 -58.89 -22.81
N GLU A 315 -0.31 -59.79 -21.85
CA GLU A 315 -0.17 -61.23 -22.15
C GLU A 315 -0.38 -62.10 -20.89
N LYS A 316 -1.66 -62.36 -20.57
CA LYS A 316 -2.06 -63.58 -19.87
C LYS A 316 -3.10 -64.25 -20.75
N THR A 317 -2.74 -65.34 -21.41
CA THR A 317 -3.42 -66.65 -21.40
C THR A 317 -2.89 -67.53 -22.55
N ARG A 318 -2.42 -68.74 -22.19
CA ARG A 318 -2.51 -70.03 -22.90
C ARG A 318 -1.24 -70.68 -23.51
N ALA A 319 -0.84 -71.78 -22.84
CA ALA A 319 -0.35 -73.08 -23.33
C ALA A 319 0.96 -73.13 -24.15
N SER A 320 1.92 -74.02 -23.89
CA SER A 320 1.73 -75.48 -23.93
C SER A 320 2.94 -76.23 -23.36
N THR A 321 2.68 -77.51 -23.00
CA THR A 321 3.60 -78.65 -22.78
C THR A 321 4.48 -78.67 -21.54
#